data_AF-A0A7J9LES9-F1
#
_entry.id   AF-A0A7J9LES9-F1
#
_cell.length_a   1.000
_cell.length_b   1.000
_cell.length_c   1.000
_cell.angle_alpha   90.00
_cell.angle_beta   90.00
_cell.angle_gamma   90.00
#
_symmetry.space_group_name_H-M   'P 1'
#
loop_
_entity.id
_entity.type
_entity.pdbx_description
1 polymer ?
#
loop_
_entity_poly.entity_id
_entity_poly.type
_entity_poly.pdbx_seq_one_letter_code
_entity_poly.pdbx_strand_id
1 'polypeptide(L)'
;MKKAYCGVALDCTAKYLAGDPNTYAKYLEAVDRIWRSRIQDLEKSKASDLACEQLRNRRLQLEAAATGDKEVIRRLTEMNTRGRAILSLKHYLLEAFGSMKPPVLEEACLKLGKYSK
;
A
#
# COMPACT_ATOMS: atom_id res chain seq x y z
N MET A 1 7.36 5.13 2.29
CA MET A 1 6.81 3.75 2.44
C MET A 1 5.35 3.68 2.91
N LYS A 2 4.97 4.27 4.06
CA LYS A 2 3.62 4.11 4.67
C LYS A 2 2.45 4.39 3.70
N LYS A 3 2.51 5.51 2.96
CA LYS A 3 1.50 5.89 1.95
C LYS A 3 1.40 4.87 0.81
N ALA A 4 2.54 4.38 0.32
CA ALA A 4 2.58 3.36 -0.74
C ALA A 4 1.96 2.04 -0.26
N TYR A 5 2.34 1.57 0.92
CA TYR A 5 1.78 0.36 1.52
C TYR A 5 0.26 0.46 1.69
N CYS A 6 -0.21 1.54 2.31
CA CYS A 6 -1.64 1.78 2.51
C CYS A 6 -2.41 1.87 1.18
N GLY A 7 -1.85 2.58 0.19
CA GLY A 7 -2.46 2.70 -1.13
C GLY A 7 -2.60 1.36 -1.86
N VAL A 8 -1.54 0.55 -1.86
CA VAL A 8 -1.54 -0.78 -2.50
C VAL A 8 -2.48 -1.75 -1.77
N ALA A 9 -2.47 -1.75 -0.44
CA ALA A 9 -3.40 -2.57 0.34
C ALA A 9 -4.85 -2.20 0.03
N LEU A 10 -5.15 -0.89 -0.06
CA LEU A 10 -6.49 -0.40 -0.38
C LEU A 10 -6.93 -0.82 -1.77
N ASP A 11 -6.07 -0.63 -2.79
CA ASP A 11 -6.39 -1.02 -4.16
C ASP A 11 -6.59 -2.53 -4.31
N CYS A 12 -5.73 -3.34 -3.66
CA CYS A 12 -5.85 -4.81 -3.66
C CYS A 12 -7.18 -5.32 -3.08
N THR A 13 -7.86 -4.52 -2.25
CA THR A 13 -9.14 -4.87 -1.62
C THR A 13 -10.32 -4.20 -2.34
N ALA A 14 -10.30 -2.88 -2.48
CA ALA A 14 -11.44 -2.10 -3.00
C ALA A 14 -11.77 -2.40 -4.47
N LYS A 15 -10.80 -2.87 -5.27
CA LYS A 15 -11.05 -3.29 -6.66
C LYS A 15 -12.14 -4.35 -6.81
N TYR A 16 -12.41 -5.12 -5.75
CA TYR A 16 -13.44 -6.16 -5.74
C TYR A 16 -14.85 -5.64 -5.44
N LEU A 17 -15.00 -4.36 -5.05
CA LEU A 17 -16.31 -3.73 -4.84
C LEU A 17 -16.97 -3.28 -6.15
N ALA A 18 -16.20 -3.12 -7.23
CA ALA A 18 -16.59 -2.32 -8.37
C ALA A 18 -17.32 -3.05 -9.52
N GLY A 19 -17.78 -4.30 -9.40
CA GLY A 19 -18.29 -4.95 -10.63
C GLY A 19 -19.15 -6.21 -10.60
N ASP A 20 -19.24 -7.00 -9.53
CA ASP A 20 -20.02 -8.24 -9.59
C ASP A 20 -20.38 -8.73 -8.17
N PRO A 21 -21.61 -9.20 -7.90
CA PRO A 21 -21.90 -10.02 -6.71
C PRO A 21 -20.84 -11.11 -6.46
N ASN A 22 -20.30 -11.75 -7.50
CA ASN A 22 -19.24 -12.76 -7.37
C ASN A 22 -17.89 -12.20 -6.90
N THR A 23 -17.62 -10.90 -7.06
CA THR A 23 -16.37 -10.30 -6.54
C THR A 23 -16.49 -9.90 -5.08
N TYR A 24 -17.70 -9.82 -4.52
CA TYR A 24 -17.88 -9.49 -3.10
C TYR A 24 -17.27 -10.54 -2.17
N ALA A 25 -17.32 -11.83 -2.52
CA ALA A 25 -16.63 -12.87 -1.76
C ALA A 25 -15.10 -12.63 -1.70
N LYS A 26 -14.50 -12.22 -2.83
CA LYS A 26 -13.07 -11.86 -2.90
C LYS A 26 -12.76 -10.59 -2.12
N TYR A 27 -13.71 -9.65 -2.05
CA TYR A 27 -13.60 -8.48 -1.18
C TYR A 27 -13.50 -8.90 0.29
N LEU A 28 -14.42 -9.74 0.76
CA LEU A 28 -14.42 -10.23 2.15
C LEU A 28 -13.14 -11.00 2.48
N GLU A 29 -12.71 -11.91 1.60
CA GLU A 29 -11.45 -12.63 1.74
C GLU A 29 -10.24 -11.69 1.84
N ALA A 30 -10.21 -10.64 1.01
CA ALA A 30 -9.16 -9.64 1.06
C ALA A 30 -9.20 -8.80 2.34
N VAL A 31 -10.40 -8.47 2.86
CA VAL A 31 -10.57 -7.81 4.17
C VAL A 31 -10.01 -8.68 5.28
N ASP A 32 -10.35 -9.96 5.32
CA ASP A 32 -9.86 -10.86 6.36
C ASP A 32 -8.34 -11.03 6.31
N ARG A 33 -7.81 -11.35 5.13
CA ARG A 33 -6.39 -11.67 4.95
C ARG A 33 -5.47 -10.46 5.14
N ILE A 34 -5.86 -9.29 4.63
CA ILE A 34 -5.00 -8.11 4.65
C ILE A 34 -5.26 -7.26 5.89
N TRP A 35 -6.53 -6.99 6.20
CA TRP A 35 -6.92 -5.95 7.14
C TRP A 35 -7.14 -6.48 8.55
N ARG A 36 -7.89 -7.58 8.69
CA ARG A 36 -8.16 -8.20 10.01
C ARG A 36 -7.02 -9.09 10.51
N SER A 37 -6.17 -9.59 9.62
CA SER A 37 -4.96 -10.33 9.99
C SER A 37 -3.74 -9.41 9.95
N ARG A 38 -3.08 -9.29 8.79
CA ARG A 38 -1.75 -8.66 8.68
C ARG A 38 -1.67 -7.24 9.24
N ILE A 39 -2.62 -6.38 8.88
CA ILE A 39 -2.62 -4.98 9.34
C ILE A 39 -3.01 -4.87 10.81
N GLN A 40 -3.97 -5.67 11.27
CA GLN A 40 -4.33 -5.69 12.69
C GLN A 40 -3.15 -6.15 13.55
N ASP A 41 -2.41 -7.17 13.11
CA ASP A 41 -1.22 -7.66 13.81
C ASP A 41 -0.10 -6.62 13.76
N LEU A 42 0.08 -5.95 12.62
CA LEU A 42 1.01 -4.83 12.48
C LEU A 42 0.67 -3.67 13.44
N GLU A 43 -0.61 -3.34 13.63
CA GLU A 43 -1.07 -2.33 14.58
C GLU A 43 -0.79 -2.72 16.04
N LYS A 44 -0.89 -4.02 16.37
CA LYS A 44 -0.60 -4.54 17.71
C LYS A 44 0.91 -4.63 17.97
N SER A 45 1.68 -5.01 16.95
CA SER A 45 3.12 -5.09 17.03
C SER A 45 3.70 -3.68 16.95
N LYS A 46 4.11 -3.12 18.10
CA LYS A 46 4.86 -1.84 18.14
C LYS A 46 6.24 -1.90 17.44
N ALA A 47 6.53 -2.99 16.73
CA ALA A 47 7.78 -3.27 16.05
C ALA A 47 7.90 -2.62 14.67
N SER A 48 6.84 -1.99 14.15
CA SER A 48 6.85 -1.40 12.81
C SER A 48 6.31 0.02 12.78
N ASP A 49 7.09 0.92 12.20
CA ASP A 49 6.64 2.28 11.88
C ASP A 49 5.54 2.31 10.81
N LEU A 50 5.21 1.20 10.14
CA LEU A 50 4.13 1.16 9.15
C LEU A 50 2.74 1.34 9.77
N ALA A 51 2.56 0.99 11.06
CA ALA A 51 1.33 1.24 11.78
C ALA A 51 1.12 2.76 11.91
N CYS A 52 0.17 3.30 11.14
CA CYS A 52 -0.15 4.72 11.14
C CYS A 52 -1.66 4.95 11.08
N GLU A 53 -2.11 6.13 11.48
CA GLU A 53 -3.54 6.46 11.50
C GLU A 53 -4.22 6.29 10.15
N GLN A 54 -3.52 6.60 9.06
CA GLN A 54 -4.04 6.40 7.71
C GLN A 54 -4.42 4.92 7.48
N LEU A 55 -3.58 3.99 7.92
CA LEU A 55 -3.80 2.54 7.76
C LEU A 55 -5.00 2.09 8.61
N ARG A 56 -5.07 2.56 9.86
CA ARG A 56 -6.18 2.28 10.78
C ARG A 56 -7.52 2.79 10.24
N ASN A 57 -7.55 4.03 9.74
CA ASN A 57 -8.75 4.63 9.17
C ASN A 57 -9.23 3.87 7.93
N ARG A 58 -8.30 3.36 7.09
CA ARG A 58 -8.66 2.52 5.95
C ARG A 58 -9.18 1.14 6.38
N ARG A 59 -8.62 0.54 7.42
CA ARG A 59 -9.11 -0.71 7.99
C ARG A 59 -10.58 -0.58 8.40
N LEU A 60 -10.90 0.45 9.20
CA LEU A 60 -12.27 0.68 9.67
C LEU A 60 -13.25 0.91 8.52
N GLN A 61 -12.87 1.64 7.48
CA GLN A 61 -13.71 1.83 6.29
C GLN A 61 -13.99 0.52 5.56
N LEU A 62 -12.97 -0.32 5.37
CA LEU A 62 -13.14 -1.59 4.67
C LEU A 62 -13.94 -2.59 5.50
N GLU A 63 -13.76 -2.61 6.81
CA GLU A 63 -14.59 -3.38 7.73
C GLU A 63 -16.05 -2.90 7.70
N ALA A 64 -16.31 -1.59 7.69
CA ALA A 64 -17.66 -1.04 7.58
C ALA A 64 -18.34 -1.42 6.24
N ALA A 65 -17.61 -1.31 5.13
CA ALA A 65 -18.10 -1.78 3.84
C ALA A 65 -18.38 -3.29 3.83
N ALA A 66 -17.59 -4.11 4.54
CA ALA A 66 -17.85 -5.55 4.68
C ALA A 66 -19.14 -5.86 5.47
N THR A 67 -19.59 -4.94 6.33
CA THR A 67 -20.87 -5.03 7.05
C THR A 67 -22.06 -4.47 6.25
N GLY A 68 -21.83 -4.01 5.02
CA GLY A 68 -22.89 -3.49 4.14
C GLY A 68 -23.14 -1.98 4.24
N ASP A 69 -22.19 -1.19 4.77
CA ASP A 69 -22.29 0.27 4.75
C ASP A 69 -22.25 0.79 3.30
N LYS A 70 -23.43 1.14 2.78
CA LYS A 70 -23.63 1.56 1.38
C LYS A 70 -22.88 2.85 1.04
N GLU A 71 -22.76 3.79 1.97
CA GLU A 71 -22.07 5.06 1.71
C GLU A 71 -20.56 4.86 1.64
N VAL A 72 -20.01 3.99 2.50
CA VAL A 72 -18.59 3.64 2.44
C VAL A 72 -18.29 2.83 1.18
N ILE A 73 -19.14 1.87 0.80
CA ILE A 73 -19.00 1.11 -0.44
C ILE A 73 -19.00 2.04 -1.65
N ARG A 74 -19.94 2.99 -1.72
CA ARG A 74 -20.04 3.99 -2.80
C ARG A 74 -18.74 4.80 -2.90
N ARG A 75 -18.28 5.36 -1.78
CA ARG A 75 -17.03 6.16 -1.73
C ARG A 75 -15.79 5.36 -2.15
N LEU A 76 -15.69 4.10 -1.74
CA LEU A 76 -14.56 3.24 -2.10
C LEU A 76 -14.58 2.88 -3.59
N THR A 77 -15.77 2.68 -4.16
CA THR A 77 -15.96 2.33 -5.58
C THR A 77 -15.67 3.51 -6.50
N GLU A 78 -16.08 4.73 -6.11
CA GLU A 78 -15.80 5.96 -6.87
C GLU A 78 -14.32 6.41 -6.77
N MET A 79 -13.58 5.88 -5.80
CA MET A 79 -12.20 6.25 -5.59
C MET A 79 -11.29 5.61 -6.66
N ASN A 80 -10.47 6.43 -7.32
CA ASN A 80 -9.38 5.92 -8.15
C ASN A 80 -8.25 5.33 -7.28
N THR A 81 -8.50 4.18 -6.66
CA THR A 81 -7.56 3.49 -5.75
C THR A 81 -6.29 3.09 -6.48
N ARG A 82 -6.42 2.61 -7.72
CA ARG A 82 -5.28 2.18 -8.56
C ARG A 82 -4.33 3.33 -8.86
N GLY A 83 -4.87 4.46 -9.33
CA GLY A 83 -4.07 5.65 -9.63
C GLY A 83 -3.36 6.18 -8.39
N ARG A 84 -4.07 6.24 -7.25
CA ARG A 84 -3.48 6.65 -5.96
C ARG A 84 -2.40 5.70 -5.47
N ALA A 85 -2.58 4.40 -5.65
CA ALA A 85 -1.59 3.38 -5.28
C ALA A 85 -0.32 3.51 -6.14
N ILE A 86 -0.47 3.61 -7.47
CA ILE A 86 0.66 3.79 -8.40
C ILE A 86 1.43 5.07 -8.09
N LEU A 87 0.73 6.19 -7.87
CA LEU A 87 1.37 7.46 -7.53
C LEU A 87 2.17 7.35 -6.22
N SER A 88 1.57 6.74 -5.20
CA SER A 88 2.23 6.55 -3.91
C SER A 88 3.45 5.63 -4.01
N LEU A 89 3.37 4.60 -4.85
CA LEU A 89 4.48 3.70 -5.13
C LEU A 89 5.62 4.40 -5.86
N LYS A 90 5.32 5.22 -6.88
CA LYS A 90 6.32 6.04 -7.58
C LYS A 90 7.07 6.96 -6.63
N HIS A 91 6.35 7.68 -5.76
CA HIS A 91 6.98 8.54 -4.75
C HIS A 91 7.90 7.75 -3.82
N TYR A 92 7.44 6.59 -3.32
CA TYR A 92 8.28 5.75 -2.47
C TYR A 92 9.54 5.25 -3.20
N LEU A 93 9.40 4.81 -4.45
CA LEU A 93 10.55 4.36 -5.24
C LEU A 93 11.55 5.49 -5.48
N LEU A 94 11.09 6.69 -5.81
CA LEU A 94 11.96 7.87 -5.96
C LEU A 94 12.72 8.20 -4.67
N GLU A 95 12.03 8.22 -3.52
CA GLU A 95 12.67 8.41 -2.21
C GLU A 95 13.70 7.32 -1.92
N ALA A 96 13.34 6.06 -2.19
CA ALA A 96 14.21 4.91 -1.95
C ALA A 96 15.46 4.99 -2.83
N PHE A 97 15.31 5.22 -4.14
CA PHE A 97 16.43 5.39 -5.06
C PHE A 97 17.33 6.57 -4.70
N GLY A 98 16.76 7.71 -4.26
CA GLY A 98 17.54 8.85 -3.80
C GLY A 98 18.36 8.58 -2.52
N SER A 99 17.92 7.63 -1.70
CA SER A 99 18.62 7.21 -0.48
C SER A 99 19.65 6.09 -0.69
N MET A 100 19.58 5.39 -1.83
CA MET A 100 20.51 4.30 -2.13
C MET A 100 21.89 4.85 -2.50
N LYS A 101 22.94 4.19 -1.98
CA LYS A 101 24.29 4.42 -2.49
C LYS A 101 24.37 3.95 -3.94
N PRO A 102 25.27 4.53 -4.75
CA PRO A 102 25.54 4.03 -6.10
C PRO A 102 25.78 2.51 -6.06
N PRO A 103 25.33 1.76 -7.07
CA PRO A 103 25.68 0.37 -7.23
C PRO A 103 27.20 0.17 -7.10
N VAL A 104 27.62 -0.93 -6.46
CA VAL A 104 29.04 -1.23 -6.19
C VAL A 104 29.90 -1.14 -7.45
N LEU A 105 29.35 -1.52 -8.61
CA LEU A 105 30.01 -1.42 -9.91
C LEU A 105 30.23 0.03 -10.35
N GLU A 106 29.23 0.90 -10.16
CA GLU A 106 29.34 2.32 -10.46
C GLU A 106 30.33 3.00 -9.52
N GLU A 107 30.34 2.62 -8.24
CA GLU A 107 31.33 3.11 -7.27
C GLU A 107 32.77 2.66 -7.63
N ALA A 108 32.94 1.43 -8.09
CA ALA A 108 34.23 0.91 -8.57
C ALA A 108 34.70 1.64 -9.83
N CYS A 109 33.82 1.89 -10.81
CA CYS A 109 34.14 2.67 -12.00
C CYS A 109 34.53 4.11 -11.67
N LEU A 110 33.82 4.76 -10.74
CA LEU A 110 34.15 6.11 -10.26
C LEU A 110 35.50 6.16 -9.55
N LYS A 111 35.86 5.11 -8.79
CA LYS A 111 37.19 5.00 -8.16
C LYS A 111 38.28 4.81 -9.22
N LEU A 112 38.12 3.88 -10.14
CA LEU A 112 39.10 3.61 -11.21
C LEU A 112 39.32 4.82 -12.14
N GLY A 113 38.26 5.57 -12.46
CA GLY A 113 38.36 6.81 -13.23
C GLY A 113 39.09 7.96 -12.50
N LYS A 114 39.14 7.95 -11.17
CA LYS A 114 39.88 8.93 -10.36
C LYS A 114 41.37 8.60 -10.19
N TYR A 115 41.78 7.35 -10.39
CA TYR A 115 43.18 6.92 -10.35
C TYR A 115 43.87 6.89 -11.73
N SER A 116 43.14 7.25 -12.80
CA SER A 116 43.66 7.26 -14.18
C SER A 116 44.11 8.66 -14.65
N LYS A 117 44.54 9.55 -13.74
CA LYS A 117 45.15 10.85 -14.05
C LYS A 117 46.52 10.97 -13.41
#